data_AF-A0ABD7XI72-F1
#
_entry.id   AF-A0ABD7XI72-F1
#
_cell.length_a   1.000
_cell.length_b   1.000
_cell.length_c   1.000
_cell.angle_alpha   90.00
_cell.angle_beta   90.00
_cell.angle_gamma   90.00
#
_symmetry.space_group_name_H-M   'P 1'
#
loop_
_entity.id
_entity.type
_entity.pdbx_description
1 polymer ?
#
loop_
_entity_poly.entity_id
_entity_poly.type
_entity_poly.pdbx_seq_one_letter_code
_entity_poly.pdbx_strand_id
1 'polypeptide(L)'
;MLKRVITEKDLLRQIRLLEQLLNVPQLTAKRLAAQIQTTERTVFSDLQYIRSQLPADWSIETDSSGIRLRNQGNAQTNELWSLFLPQSISIQLLKELLFTKELVTTSFLSTSGVSYETLKRHIKKMNQALRDFHLTIQLTTMTIQLIGAESNIRIFYHRLLVPFTHNNYFFDDYSIHEEHYFQFLKQVYSSELTVETEEIFGACWFFINTIRNKANCRVSQFSFDSKDVLFQLYQPSLAKLYASEGIYLQGEESFFAFFCFLESWNYDNVYGETLASALHTHYSQLRKSLQQFVTNLSTEEARPDLIQTNLLDNLLLLFIKYTESPTLSEQFQLEYQELMTEQAAEDLALSKSNQELLEILSRYTTIEEPTYFLSLASLLEKQAIYSIQAQTMTAYFLFQGEPAWKAFLQQELAAYLGTRVKLQAIEYVELSQLTLNEADIIISNFPLDHLDLPVFYLSLIPTKNELRRLAELTLHSYF
;
A
#
# COMPACT_ATOMS: atom_id res chain seq x y z
N MET A 1 3.66 8.74 2.16
CA MET A 1 4.47 9.56 3.10
C MET A 1 5.67 10.39 2.60
N LEU A 2 6.77 9.79 2.13
CA LEU A 2 8.12 10.39 2.08
C LEU A 2 8.17 11.81 1.48
N LYS A 3 7.47 12.03 0.36
CA LYS A 3 7.40 13.31 -0.36
C LYS A 3 6.82 14.45 0.46
N ARG A 4 5.94 14.16 1.44
CA ARG A 4 5.34 15.17 2.32
C ARG A 4 6.35 15.71 3.34
N VAL A 5 7.35 14.89 3.69
CA VAL A 5 8.31 15.21 4.74
C VAL A 5 9.61 15.82 4.21
N ILE A 6 9.94 15.57 2.95
CA ILE A 6 11.04 16.26 2.26
C ILE A 6 10.63 17.71 2.00
N THR A 7 11.35 18.66 2.61
CA THR A 7 10.97 20.08 2.58
C THR A 7 11.82 20.93 1.62
N GLU A 8 12.88 20.33 1.08
CA GLU A 8 13.76 20.85 0.04
C GLU A 8 13.04 20.81 -1.32
N LYS A 9 12.77 21.98 -1.90
CA LYS A 9 12.00 22.09 -3.14
C LYS A 9 12.72 21.46 -4.33
N ASP A 10 14.04 21.60 -4.40
CA ASP A 10 14.84 21.07 -5.50
C ASP A 10 14.90 19.54 -5.45
N LEU A 11 15.12 18.98 -4.26
CA LEU A 11 15.12 17.53 -4.04
C LEU A 11 13.76 16.90 -4.38
N LEU A 12 12.67 17.50 -3.90
CA LEU A 12 11.31 17.05 -4.21
C LEU A 12 11.03 17.09 -5.72
N ARG A 13 11.53 18.11 -6.43
CA ARG A 13 11.39 18.23 -7.88
C ARG A 13 12.18 17.15 -8.61
N GLN A 14 13.41 16.87 -8.18
CA GLN A 14 14.24 15.79 -8.73
C GLN A 14 13.59 14.41 -8.54
N ILE A 15 13.05 14.15 -7.35
CA ILE A 15 12.29 12.94 -7.02
C ILE A 15 11.10 12.77 -7.97
N ARG A 16 10.27 13.82 -8.12
CA ARG A 16 9.11 13.81 -9.02
C ARG A 16 9.52 13.59 -10.48
N LEU A 17 10.63 14.17 -10.91
CA LEU A 17 11.13 14.02 -12.27
C LEU A 17 11.50 12.56 -12.56
N LEU A 18 12.23 11.90 -11.66
CA LEU A 18 12.53 10.46 -11.77
C LEU A 18 11.27 9.60 -11.77
N GLU A 19 10.31 9.90 -10.90
CA GLU A 19 8.99 9.25 -10.84
C GLU A 19 8.29 9.25 -12.20
N GLN A 20 8.28 10.41 -12.89
CA GLN A 20 7.67 10.52 -14.22
C GLN A 20 8.42 9.70 -15.28
N LEU A 21 9.76 9.67 -15.21
CA LEU A 21 10.59 8.89 -16.12
C LEU A 21 10.52 7.37 -15.88
N LEU A 22 10.15 6.94 -14.68
CA LEU A 22 9.90 5.54 -14.34
C LEU A 22 8.54 5.06 -14.89
N ASN A 23 7.52 5.90 -14.77
CA ASN A 23 6.14 5.54 -15.15
C ASN A 23 5.90 5.64 -16.67
N VAL A 24 6.68 6.45 -17.37
CA VAL A 24 6.50 6.68 -18.82
C VAL A 24 7.79 6.35 -19.56
N PRO A 25 7.75 5.46 -20.58
CA PRO A 25 8.96 5.01 -21.28
C PRO A 25 9.76 6.12 -21.96
N GLN A 26 9.09 7.21 -22.36
CA GLN A 26 9.74 8.35 -23.01
C GLN A 26 8.90 9.62 -22.86
N LEU A 27 9.53 10.71 -22.42
CA LEU A 27 8.89 12.02 -22.23
C LEU A 27 9.75 13.14 -22.81
N THR A 28 9.11 14.16 -23.40
CA THR A 28 9.83 15.37 -23.84
C THR A 28 10.09 16.29 -22.65
N ALA A 29 11.15 17.10 -22.72
CA ALA A 29 11.47 18.10 -21.69
C ALA A 29 10.31 19.06 -21.43
N LYS A 30 9.59 19.47 -22.50
CA LYS A 30 8.38 20.29 -22.42
C LYS A 30 7.26 19.63 -21.62
N ARG A 31 7.02 18.33 -21.84
CA ARG A 31 5.98 17.58 -21.11
C ARG A 31 6.37 17.39 -19.65
N LEU A 32 7.63 17.05 -19.37
CA LEU A 32 8.17 16.98 -18.01
C LEU A 32 8.01 18.31 -17.28
N ALA A 33 8.42 19.41 -17.91
CA ALA A 33 8.32 20.76 -17.35
C ALA A 33 6.87 21.13 -16.99
N ALA A 34 5.92 20.82 -17.88
CA ALA A 34 4.49 21.03 -17.62
C ALA A 34 3.98 20.17 -16.44
N GLN A 35 4.30 18.87 -16.41
CA GLN A 35 3.83 17.94 -15.39
C GLN A 35 4.35 18.27 -13.98
N ILE A 36 5.61 18.68 -13.86
CA ILE A 36 6.22 19.02 -12.56
C ILE A 36 6.17 20.53 -12.25
N GLN A 37 5.44 21.31 -13.07
CA GLN A 37 5.26 22.76 -12.94
C GLN A 37 6.59 23.52 -12.81
N THR A 38 7.50 23.29 -13.75
CA THR A 38 8.82 23.95 -13.81
C THR A 38 9.17 24.39 -15.23
N THR A 39 10.40 24.87 -15.45
CA THR A 39 10.90 25.26 -16.77
C THR A 39 11.74 24.15 -17.41
N GLU A 40 11.78 24.08 -18.74
CA GLU A 40 12.64 23.12 -19.45
C GLU A 40 14.12 23.27 -19.04
N ARG A 41 14.59 24.51 -18.81
CA ARG A 41 15.94 24.77 -18.30
C ARG A 41 16.18 24.10 -16.94
N THR A 42 15.21 24.18 -16.03
CA THR A 42 15.29 23.54 -14.71
C THR A 42 15.28 22.02 -14.85
N VAL A 43 14.44 21.45 -15.73
CA VAL A 43 14.43 20.01 -16.05
C VAL A 43 15.82 19.54 -16.47
N PHE A 44 16.49 20.25 -17.39
CA PHE A 44 17.84 19.86 -17.83
C PHE A 44 18.88 19.96 -16.72
N SER A 45 18.81 21.01 -15.88
CA SER A 45 19.70 21.16 -14.72
C SER A 45 19.54 20.02 -13.71
N ASP A 46 18.29 19.68 -13.38
CA ASP A 46 18.00 18.58 -12.45
C ASP A 46 18.41 17.22 -13.04
N LEU A 47 18.17 16.99 -14.34
CA LEU A 47 18.61 15.78 -15.04
C LEU A 47 20.12 15.61 -15.01
N GLN A 48 20.87 16.70 -15.19
CA GLN A 48 22.33 16.67 -15.11
C GLN A 48 22.80 16.33 -13.68
N TYR A 49 22.15 16.90 -12.67
CA TYR A 49 22.42 16.57 -11.27
C TYR A 49 22.13 15.10 -10.98
N ILE A 50 20.94 14.61 -11.34
CA ILE A 50 20.52 13.23 -11.16
C ILE A 50 21.52 12.27 -11.83
N ARG A 51 21.92 12.54 -13.08
CA ARG A 51 22.92 11.74 -13.80
C ARG A 51 24.23 11.55 -13.03
N SER A 52 24.66 12.55 -12.26
CA SER A 52 25.89 12.46 -11.47
C SER A 52 25.78 11.56 -10.23
N GLN A 53 24.56 11.22 -9.81
CA GLN A 53 24.26 10.46 -8.60
C GLN A 53 23.72 9.06 -8.90
N LEU A 54 23.40 8.75 -10.16
CA LEU A 54 22.82 7.45 -10.52
C LEU A 54 23.84 6.31 -10.34
N PRO A 55 23.41 5.14 -9.84
CA PRO A 55 24.22 3.93 -9.81
C PRO A 55 24.64 3.49 -11.21
N ALA A 56 25.68 2.65 -11.30
CA ALA A 56 26.25 2.21 -12.57
C ALA A 56 25.24 1.55 -13.53
N ASP A 57 24.23 0.87 -12.98
CA ASP A 57 23.20 0.16 -13.76
C ASP A 57 22.06 1.07 -14.25
N TRP A 58 22.05 2.34 -13.83
CA TRP A 58 21.05 3.32 -14.24
C TRP A 58 21.63 4.38 -15.17
N SER A 59 20.90 4.68 -16.24
CA SER A 59 21.29 5.71 -17.20
C SER A 59 20.11 6.53 -17.69
N ILE A 60 20.32 7.83 -17.88
CA ILE A 60 19.33 8.71 -18.52
C ILE A 60 19.80 8.98 -19.94
N GLU A 61 19.07 8.46 -20.91
CA GLU A 61 19.30 8.70 -22.32
C GLU A 61 18.43 9.85 -22.83
N THR A 62 18.95 10.61 -23.77
CA THR A 62 18.23 11.72 -24.42
C THR A 62 18.45 11.61 -25.91
N ASP A 63 17.36 11.54 -26.68
CA ASP A 63 17.36 11.50 -28.14
C ASP A 63 16.36 12.52 -28.70
N SER A 64 16.16 12.53 -30.02
CA SER A 64 15.21 13.42 -30.69
C SER A 64 13.74 13.17 -30.32
N SER A 65 13.40 11.98 -29.81
CA SER A 65 12.04 11.62 -29.40
C SER A 65 11.78 11.90 -27.91
N GLY A 66 12.81 12.14 -27.09
CA GLY A 66 12.67 12.62 -25.73
C GLY A 66 13.74 12.07 -24.77
N ILE A 67 13.38 12.08 -23.49
CA ILE A 67 14.20 11.64 -22.36
C ILE A 67 13.61 10.32 -21.84
N ARG A 68 14.49 9.34 -21.59
CA ARG A 68 14.13 8.05 -21.01
C ARG A 68 15.11 7.64 -19.92
N LEU A 69 14.59 7.01 -18.88
CA LEU A 69 15.39 6.36 -17.85
C LEU A 69 15.54 4.88 -18.23
N ARG A 70 16.76 4.38 -18.27
CA ARG A 70 17.07 2.97 -18.52
C ARG A 70 17.70 2.34 -17.28
N ASN A 71 17.17 1.18 -16.94
CA ASN A 71 17.73 0.28 -15.96
C ASN A 71 18.34 -0.91 -16.72
N GLN A 72 19.65 -1.11 -16.60
CA GLN A 72 20.38 -2.18 -17.27
C GLN A 72 20.46 -3.46 -16.41
N GLY A 73 20.07 -3.39 -15.13
CA GLY A 73 19.93 -4.52 -14.22
C GLY A 73 18.50 -4.70 -13.73
N ASN A 74 18.23 -5.76 -12.96
CA ASN A 74 16.98 -5.89 -12.19
C ASN A 74 16.98 -4.94 -10.95
N ALA A 75 17.58 -3.76 -11.06
CA ALA A 75 17.74 -2.84 -9.94
C ALA A 75 16.37 -2.31 -9.48
N GLN A 76 16.11 -2.31 -8.18
CA GLN A 76 14.81 -1.93 -7.66
C GLN A 76 14.62 -0.41 -7.72
N THR A 77 13.43 0.04 -8.11
CA THR A 77 13.06 1.47 -8.10
C THR A 77 13.29 2.14 -6.74
N ASN A 78 13.20 1.37 -5.65
CA ASN A 78 13.43 1.88 -4.29
C ASN A 78 14.89 2.26 -4.01
N GLU A 79 15.85 1.69 -4.73
CA GLU A 79 17.26 2.08 -4.63
C GLU A 79 17.49 3.51 -5.11
N LEU A 80 16.73 3.97 -6.12
CA LEU A 80 16.82 5.35 -6.58
C LEU A 80 16.38 6.35 -5.51
N TRP A 81 15.37 5.99 -4.72
CA TRP A 81 14.91 6.84 -3.62
C TRP A 81 15.98 6.98 -2.54
N SER A 82 16.73 5.90 -2.27
CA SER A 82 17.82 5.89 -1.29
C SER A 82 18.90 6.94 -1.56
N LEU A 83 19.12 7.32 -2.83
CA LEU A 83 20.11 8.34 -3.22
C LEU A 83 19.79 9.72 -2.66
N PHE A 84 18.50 10.01 -2.49
CA PHE A 84 18.01 11.33 -2.08
C PHE A 84 17.83 11.45 -0.57
N LEU A 85 17.67 10.33 0.14
CA LEU A 85 17.44 10.34 1.60
C LEU A 85 18.58 11.03 2.38
N PRO A 86 19.88 10.73 2.13
CA PRO A 86 20.98 11.41 2.81
C PRO A 86 21.07 12.90 2.50
N GLN A 87 20.45 13.38 1.42
CA GLN A 87 20.55 14.78 1.00
C GLN A 87 19.49 15.68 1.67
N SER A 88 18.45 15.09 2.25
CA SER A 88 17.39 15.84 2.92
C SER A 88 17.70 16.03 4.41
N ILE A 89 17.73 17.29 4.84
CA ILE A 89 17.90 17.67 6.25
C ILE A 89 16.71 17.20 7.07
N SER A 90 15.51 17.24 6.50
CA SER A 90 14.30 16.73 7.14
C SER A 90 14.39 15.22 7.40
N ILE A 91 14.91 14.45 6.45
CA ILE A 91 15.08 13.01 6.60
C ILE A 91 16.21 12.65 7.56
N GLN A 92 17.35 13.35 7.48
CA GLN A 92 18.43 13.20 8.46
C GLN A 92 17.93 13.46 9.89
N LEU A 93 17.17 14.54 10.10
CA LEU A 93 16.62 14.86 11.42
C LEU A 93 15.68 13.76 11.93
N LEU A 94 14.81 13.23 11.08
CA LEU A 94 13.92 12.13 11.45
C LEU A 94 14.68 10.84 11.74
N LYS A 95 15.73 10.53 10.97
CA LYS A 95 16.59 9.39 11.28
C LYS A 95 17.14 9.51 12.70
N GLU A 96 17.73 10.65 13.06
CA GLU A 96 18.29 10.86 14.39
C GLU A 96 17.22 10.82 15.52
N LEU A 97 16.02 11.36 15.25
CA LEU A 97 14.88 11.35 16.19
C LEU A 97 14.23 9.97 16.34
N LEU A 98 14.49 9.02 15.44
CA LEU A 98 14.06 7.62 15.61
C LEU A 98 14.86 6.95 16.72
N PHE A 99 16.19 7.12 16.72
CA PHE A 99 17.11 6.45 17.64
C PHE A 99 17.22 7.10 19.03
N THR A 100 16.74 8.34 19.17
CA THR A 100 16.89 9.09 20.42
C THR A 100 15.59 9.78 20.79
N LYS A 101 15.37 9.94 22.10
CA LYS A 101 14.24 10.73 22.62
C LYS A 101 14.46 12.23 22.45
N GLU A 102 15.70 12.66 22.62
CA GLU A 102 16.12 14.06 22.62
C GLU A 102 17.49 14.18 21.96
N LEU A 103 17.59 15.06 20.96
CA LEU A 103 18.83 15.38 20.27
C LEU A 103 19.40 16.69 20.78
N VAL A 104 20.72 16.78 20.86
CA VAL A 104 21.41 18.04 21.16
C VAL A 104 21.47 18.90 19.88
N THR A 105 20.85 20.08 19.92
CA THR A 105 20.71 20.96 18.76
C THR A 105 22.07 21.33 18.15
N THR A 106 23.06 21.68 18.98
CA THR A 106 24.38 22.07 18.49
C THR A 106 25.13 20.93 17.78
N SER A 107 24.98 19.69 18.29
CA SER A 107 25.54 18.50 17.66
C SER A 107 24.92 18.28 16.28
N PHE A 108 23.58 18.33 16.20
CA PHE A 108 22.88 18.14 14.93
C PHE A 108 23.25 19.21 13.90
N LEU A 109 23.31 20.49 14.29
CA LEU A 109 23.72 21.58 13.39
C LEU A 109 25.16 21.41 12.89
N SER A 110 26.07 20.95 13.74
CA SER A 110 27.45 20.68 13.36
C SER A 110 27.56 19.55 12.35
N THR A 111 26.82 18.46 12.54
CA THR A 111 26.87 17.28 11.66
C THR A 111 26.16 17.54 10.32
N SER A 112 25.01 18.21 10.36
CA SER A 112 24.20 18.50 9.15
C SER A 112 24.70 19.71 8.35
N GLY A 113 25.57 20.56 8.92
CA GLY A 113 26.13 21.73 8.25
C GLY A 113 25.14 22.87 8.01
N VAL A 114 23.97 22.86 8.66
CA VAL A 114 22.94 23.91 8.51
C VAL A 114 22.93 24.90 9.67
N SER A 115 22.43 26.11 9.43
CA SER A 115 22.20 27.09 10.49
C SER A 115 20.92 26.79 11.28
N TYR A 116 20.85 27.28 12.53
CA TYR A 116 19.65 27.16 13.36
C TYR A 116 18.39 27.72 12.68
N GLU A 117 18.50 28.88 12.02
CA GLU A 117 17.36 29.50 11.32
C GLU A 117 16.93 28.70 10.09
N THR A 118 17.88 28.06 9.40
CA THR A 118 17.57 27.13 8.30
C THR A 118 16.78 25.94 8.84
N LEU A 119 17.30 25.27 9.89
CA LEU A 119 16.65 24.12 10.51
C LEU A 119 15.24 24.46 11.02
N LYS A 120 15.07 25.60 11.67
CA LYS A 120 13.78 26.11 12.14
C LYS A 120 12.76 26.25 11.01
N ARG A 121 13.18 26.71 9.83
CA ARG A 121 12.30 26.80 8.64
C ARG A 121 11.91 25.42 8.10
N HIS A 122 12.83 24.45 8.09
CA HIS A 122 12.52 23.07 7.71
C HIS A 122 11.54 22.43 8.70
N ILE A 123 11.80 22.53 10.00
CA ILE A 123 10.91 22.02 11.06
C ILE A 123 9.51 22.61 10.96
N LYS A 124 9.37 23.92 10.69
CA LYS A 124 8.05 24.54 10.50
C LYS A 124 7.24 23.85 9.38
N LYS A 125 7.88 23.48 8.27
CA LYS A 125 7.23 22.76 7.17
C LYS A 125 6.97 21.29 7.53
N MET A 126 7.91 20.63 8.20
CA MET A 126 7.73 19.25 8.67
C MET A 126 6.53 19.14 9.62
N ASN A 127 6.38 20.09 10.54
CA ASN A 127 5.24 20.13 11.47
C ASN A 127 3.88 20.30 10.77
N GLN A 128 3.85 20.78 9.53
CA GLN A 128 2.61 20.77 8.74
C GLN A 128 2.27 19.35 8.28
N ALA A 129 3.27 18.60 7.80
CA ALA A 129 3.09 17.21 7.37
C ALA A 129 2.88 16.23 8.53
N LEU A 130 3.46 16.51 9.70
CA LEU A 130 3.36 15.68 10.91
C LEU A 130 2.02 15.84 11.64
N ARG A 131 1.26 16.88 11.33
CA ARG A 131 0.01 17.21 12.02
C ARG A 131 -1.04 16.10 11.88
N ASP A 132 -1.09 15.45 10.72
CA ASP A 132 -2.01 14.35 10.43
C ASP A 132 -1.77 13.14 11.36
N PHE A 133 -0.56 13.00 11.91
CA PHE A 133 -0.19 11.96 12.88
C PHE A 133 -0.29 12.44 14.33
N HIS A 134 -0.79 13.66 14.56
CA HIS A 134 -0.75 14.33 15.85
C HIS A 134 0.67 14.45 16.42
N LEU A 135 1.64 14.67 15.55
CA LEU A 135 3.06 14.82 15.90
C LEU A 135 3.54 16.24 15.67
N THR A 136 4.55 16.67 16.44
CA THR A 136 5.21 17.96 16.27
C THR A 136 6.67 17.87 16.70
N ILE A 137 7.58 18.37 15.88
CA ILE A 137 8.98 18.55 16.27
C ILE A 137 9.11 19.88 17.01
N GLN A 138 9.57 19.81 18.25
CA GLN A 138 9.93 20.95 19.07
C GLN A 138 11.44 21.22 18.95
N LEU A 139 11.78 22.45 18.56
CA LEU A 139 13.16 22.92 18.47
C LEU A 139 13.41 23.97 19.55
N THR A 140 14.43 23.74 20.37
CA THR A 140 15.01 24.73 21.29
C THR A 140 16.49 24.96 20.95
N THR A 141 17.10 25.95 21.59
CA THR A 141 18.54 26.23 21.41
C THR A 141 19.43 25.08 21.88
N MET A 142 18.94 24.24 22.80
CA MET A 142 19.69 23.13 23.38
C MET A 142 19.28 21.78 22.80
N THR A 143 17.99 21.58 22.54
CA THR A 143 17.41 20.27 22.27
C THR A 143 16.42 20.27 21.11
N ILE A 144 16.31 19.13 20.44
CA ILE A 144 15.29 18.81 19.44
C ILE A 144 14.55 17.54 19.89
N GLN A 145 13.22 17.60 19.87
CA GLN A 145 12.38 16.47 20.31
C GLN A 145 11.20 16.28 19.36
N LEU A 146 10.81 15.02 19.14
CA LEU A 146 9.55 14.66 18.50
C LEU A 146 8.48 14.48 19.58
N ILE A 147 7.46 15.33 19.57
CA ILE A 147 6.37 15.39 20.54
C ILE A 147 5.13 14.72 19.96
N GLY A 148 4.51 13.84 20.75
CA GLY A 148 3.29 13.11 20.42
C GLY A 148 3.17 11.85 21.29
N ALA A 149 2.05 11.13 21.16
CA ALA A 149 1.95 9.79 21.73
C ALA A 149 2.99 8.88 21.07
N GLU A 150 3.69 8.05 21.84
CA GLU A 150 4.73 7.20 21.30
C GLU A 150 4.19 6.17 20.30
N SER A 151 2.93 5.71 20.45
CA SER A 151 2.26 4.88 19.43
C SER A 151 2.17 5.61 18.09
N ASN A 152 1.76 6.88 18.08
CA ASN A 152 1.69 7.70 16.87
C ASN A 152 3.07 7.92 16.23
N ILE A 153 4.11 8.09 17.05
CA ILE A 153 5.50 8.19 16.56
C ILE A 153 5.89 6.90 15.83
N ARG A 154 5.64 5.75 16.44
CA ARG A 154 5.94 4.44 15.84
C ARG A 154 5.13 4.19 14.56
N ILE A 155 3.86 4.55 14.54
CA ILE A 155 2.99 4.48 13.35
C ILE A 155 3.53 5.36 12.23
N PHE A 156 3.86 6.62 12.52
CA PHE A 156 4.46 7.52 11.55
C PHE A 156 5.74 6.92 10.94
N TYR A 157 6.65 6.41 11.77
CA TYR A 157 7.88 5.80 11.27
C TYR A 157 7.59 4.53 10.47
N HIS A 158 6.63 3.72 10.89
CA HIS A 158 6.29 2.50 10.16
C HIS A 158 5.85 2.82 8.75
N ARG A 159 4.91 3.75 8.60
CA ARG A 159 4.44 4.16 7.27
C ARG A 159 5.52 4.87 6.43
N LEU A 160 6.39 5.65 7.08
CA LEU A 160 7.54 6.26 6.42
C LEU A 160 8.53 5.20 5.89
N LEU A 161 8.74 4.12 6.64
CA LEU A 161 9.84 3.18 6.45
C LEU A 161 9.46 1.87 5.78
N VAL A 162 8.18 1.46 5.74
CA VAL A 162 7.74 0.23 5.06
C VAL A 162 8.31 0.10 3.64
N PRO A 163 8.24 1.13 2.76
CA PRO A 163 8.80 1.06 1.41
C PRO A 163 10.34 0.93 1.37
N PHE A 164 10.99 1.19 2.50
CA PHE A 164 12.45 1.24 2.67
C PHE A 164 12.92 0.24 3.73
N THR A 165 12.12 -0.78 4.09
CA THR A 165 12.47 -1.70 5.17
C THR A 165 13.80 -2.38 4.86
N HIS A 166 14.00 -2.87 3.63
CA HIS A 166 15.27 -3.46 3.16
C HIS A 166 16.36 -2.44 2.81
N ASN A 167 16.14 -1.15 3.06
CA ASN A 167 17.13 -0.12 2.79
C ASN A 167 17.99 0.10 4.03
N ASN A 168 19.29 -0.11 3.90
CA ASN A 168 20.28 0.09 4.97
C ASN A 168 20.40 1.56 5.44
N TYR A 169 19.67 2.51 4.86
CA TYR A 169 19.77 3.90 5.26
C TYR A 169 19.23 4.17 6.67
N PHE A 170 18.08 3.60 7.05
CA PHE A 170 17.47 3.85 8.37
C PHE A 170 17.88 2.83 9.43
N PHE A 171 18.30 1.63 9.02
CA PHE A 171 18.62 0.52 9.89
C PHE A 171 20.05 0.06 9.64
N ASP A 172 20.95 0.37 10.57
CA ASP A 172 22.28 -0.25 10.59
C ASP A 172 22.11 -1.72 11.07
N ASP A 173 22.94 -2.64 10.58
CA ASP A 173 22.91 -4.08 10.93
C ASP A 173 21.56 -4.81 10.67
N TYR A 174 20.81 -4.33 9.67
CA TYR A 174 19.50 -4.84 9.24
C TYR A 174 19.41 -6.37 9.19
N SER A 175 20.39 -7.04 8.58
CA SER A 175 20.36 -8.48 8.33
C SER A 175 20.28 -9.32 9.61
N ILE A 176 20.86 -8.86 10.72
CA ILE A 176 20.85 -9.60 11.99
C ILE A 176 19.46 -9.51 12.64
N HIS A 177 18.90 -8.29 12.69
CA HIS A 177 17.58 -8.06 13.25
C HIS A 177 16.49 -8.75 12.43
N GLU A 178 16.61 -8.74 11.11
CA GLU A 178 15.71 -9.45 10.19
C GLU A 178 15.74 -10.95 10.43
N GLU A 179 16.94 -11.53 10.61
CA GLU A 179 17.07 -12.94 10.91
C GLU A 179 16.32 -13.35 12.19
N HIS A 180 16.41 -12.56 13.26
CA HIS A 180 15.65 -12.83 14.50
C HIS A 180 14.13 -12.86 14.26
N TYR A 181 13.60 -11.92 13.46
CA TYR A 181 12.18 -11.87 13.13
C TYR A 181 11.74 -13.05 12.27
N PHE A 182 12.51 -13.42 11.24
CA PHE A 182 12.18 -14.56 10.38
C PHE A 182 12.33 -15.90 11.09
N GLN A 183 13.27 -16.02 12.04
CA GLN A 183 13.32 -17.20 12.93
C GLN A 183 12.09 -17.30 13.82
N PHE A 184 11.53 -16.17 14.29
CA PHE A 184 10.24 -16.14 14.99
C PHE A 184 9.10 -16.57 14.08
N LEU A 185 8.97 -16.02 12.87
CA LEU A 185 7.94 -16.43 11.92
C LEU A 185 8.00 -17.92 11.59
N LYS A 186 9.21 -18.44 11.34
CA LYS A 186 9.41 -19.88 11.10
C LYS A 186 8.92 -20.75 12.26
N GLN A 187 9.11 -20.31 13.50
CA GLN A 187 8.57 -21.01 14.68
C GLN A 187 7.04 -20.97 14.67
N VAL A 188 6.43 -19.81 14.40
CA VAL A 188 4.97 -19.65 14.29
C VAL A 188 4.40 -20.54 13.19
N TYR A 189 4.95 -20.51 11.97
CA TYR A 189 4.49 -21.27 10.80
C TYR A 189 4.64 -22.79 10.95
N SER A 190 5.49 -23.24 11.86
CA SER A 190 5.68 -24.67 12.16
C SER A 190 4.81 -25.17 13.32
N SER A 191 3.98 -24.31 13.90
CA SER A 191 3.21 -24.60 15.11
C SER A 191 1.71 -24.65 14.86
N GLU A 192 0.94 -25.10 15.85
CA GLU A 192 -0.53 -25.02 15.83
C GLU A 192 -1.08 -23.58 15.92
N LEU A 193 -0.20 -22.59 16.08
CA LEU A 193 -0.49 -21.15 16.03
C LEU A 193 -0.13 -20.55 14.67
N THR A 194 -0.01 -21.36 13.61
CA THR A 194 0.32 -20.86 12.27
C THR A 194 -0.68 -19.79 11.82
N VAL A 195 -0.13 -18.70 11.30
CA VAL A 195 -0.87 -17.60 10.66
C VAL A 195 0.07 -16.94 9.65
N GLU A 196 -0.39 -16.73 8.43
CA GLU A 196 0.39 -16.03 7.40
C GLU A 196 0.40 -14.53 7.64
N THR A 197 1.53 -13.89 7.34
CA THR A 197 1.73 -12.45 7.62
C THR A 197 2.47 -11.76 6.49
N GLU A 198 2.21 -10.47 6.31
CA GLU A 198 3.04 -9.60 5.48
C GLU A 198 4.40 -9.40 6.18
N GLU A 199 5.35 -10.28 5.86
CA GLU A 199 6.59 -10.45 6.63
C GLU A 199 7.38 -9.14 6.76
N ILE A 200 7.48 -8.36 5.67
CA ILE A 200 8.21 -7.09 5.65
C ILE A 200 7.49 -6.01 6.45
N PHE A 201 6.15 -6.02 6.38
CA PHE A 201 5.31 -5.12 7.16
C PHE A 201 5.49 -5.37 8.66
N GLY A 202 5.50 -6.64 9.07
CA GLY A 202 5.74 -7.06 10.45
C GLY A 202 7.18 -6.83 10.93
N ALA A 203 8.17 -7.09 10.08
CA ALA A 203 9.58 -6.84 10.39
C ALA A 203 9.85 -5.34 10.65
N CYS A 204 9.25 -4.46 9.84
CA CYS A 204 9.34 -3.02 10.03
C CYS A 204 8.81 -2.59 11.42
N TRP A 205 7.68 -3.15 11.86
CA TRP A 205 7.16 -2.93 13.22
C TRP A 205 8.14 -3.37 14.29
N PHE A 206 8.68 -4.58 14.14
CA PHE A 206 9.64 -5.14 15.09
C PHE A 206 10.88 -4.25 15.24
N PHE A 207 11.43 -3.73 14.13
CA PHE A 207 12.61 -2.85 14.19
C PHE A 207 12.31 -1.52 14.87
N ILE A 208 11.20 -0.87 14.50
CA ILE A 208 10.81 0.41 15.09
C ILE A 208 10.57 0.23 16.59
N ASN A 209 9.82 -0.81 16.98
CA ASN A 209 9.61 -1.12 18.39
C ASN A 209 10.93 -1.38 19.11
N THR A 210 11.85 -2.12 18.49
CA THR A 210 13.16 -2.44 19.08
C THR A 210 13.99 -1.18 19.32
N ILE A 211 14.11 -0.32 18.32
CA ILE A 211 14.88 0.94 18.41
C ILE A 211 14.30 1.85 19.48
N ARG A 212 12.98 2.04 19.48
CA ARG A 212 12.30 2.94 20.44
C ARG A 212 12.35 2.40 21.86
N ASN A 213 12.25 1.09 22.04
CA ASN A 213 12.43 0.47 23.36
C ASN A 213 13.87 0.62 23.86
N LYS A 214 14.89 0.42 23.01
CA LYS A 214 16.31 0.66 23.35
C LYS A 214 16.59 2.12 23.68
N ALA A 215 15.89 3.06 23.02
CA ALA A 215 15.93 4.49 23.31
C ALA A 215 15.14 4.90 24.57
N ASN A 216 14.52 3.94 25.27
CA ASN A 216 13.64 4.15 26.42
C ASN A 216 12.42 5.06 26.13
N CYS A 217 11.93 4.99 24.89
CA CYS A 217 10.71 5.64 24.43
C CYS A 217 9.55 4.65 24.53
N ARG A 218 8.81 4.71 25.65
CA ARG A 218 7.75 3.76 25.97
C ARG A 218 6.38 4.23 25.47
N VAL A 219 5.57 3.28 24.98
CA VAL A 219 4.18 3.54 24.60
C VAL A 219 3.41 4.04 25.83
N SER A 220 2.54 5.01 25.59
CA SER A 220 1.68 5.59 26.63
C SER A 220 0.66 4.56 27.14
N GLN A 221 0.08 4.82 28.30
CA GLN A 221 -0.97 3.94 28.84
C GLN A 221 -2.21 3.95 27.95
N PHE A 222 -2.71 2.76 27.63
CA PHE A 222 -3.99 2.55 26.95
C PHE A 222 -4.66 1.29 27.51
N SER A 223 -5.98 1.20 27.35
CA SER A 223 -6.75 0.05 27.84
C SER A 223 -6.63 -1.14 26.90
N PHE A 224 -6.37 -2.33 27.45
CA PHE A 224 -6.39 -3.60 26.74
C PHE A 224 -6.77 -4.73 27.69
N ASP A 225 -7.30 -5.83 27.16
CA ASP A 225 -7.56 -7.02 27.97
C ASP A 225 -6.33 -7.93 28.03
N SER A 226 -5.64 -7.91 29.16
CA SER A 226 -4.50 -8.82 29.42
C SER A 226 -4.88 -10.32 29.43
N LYS A 227 -6.19 -10.62 29.48
CA LYS A 227 -6.73 -11.98 29.41
C LYS A 227 -7.27 -12.32 28.03
N ASP A 228 -7.13 -11.44 27.04
CA ASP A 228 -7.47 -11.79 25.68
C ASP A 228 -6.69 -13.03 25.23
N VAL A 229 -7.39 -13.92 24.53
CA VAL A 229 -6.87 -15.23 24.18
C VAL A 229 -5.82 -15.13 23.09
N LEU A 230 -6.03 -14.28 22.07
CA LEU A 230 -5.04 -14.12 21.01
C LEU A 230 -3.77 -13.49 21.58
N PHE A 231 -3.91 -12.48 22.45
CA PHE A 231 -2.77 -11.90 23.14
C PHE A 231 -2.00 -12.96 23.93
N GLN A 232 -2.68 -13.77 24.75
CA GLN A 232 -2.03 -14.81 25.56
C GLN A 232 -1.35 -15.90 24.72
N LEU A 233 -1.91 -16.25 23.56
CA LEU A 233 -1.32 -17.26 22.67
C LEU A 233 0.04 -16.81 22.10
N TYR A 234 0.17 -15.54 21.70
CA TYR A 234 1.37 -15.04 21.04
C TYR A 234 2.36 -14.33 21.96
N GLN A 235 1.93 -13.87 23.14
CA GLN A 235 2.77 -13.14 24.08
C GLN A 235 4.09 -13.87 24.40
N PRO A 236 4.12 -15.21 24.67
CA PRO A 236 5.37 -15.89 25.01
C PRO A 236 6.39 -15.88 23.86
N SER A 237 5.93 -16.12 22.63
CA SER A 237 6.78 -16.15 21.44
C SER A 237 7.32 -14.76 21.10
N LEU A 238 6.48 -13.73 21.22
CA LEU A 238 6.89 -12.33 21.05
C LEU A 238 7.87 -11.88 22.15
N ALA A 239 7.62 -12.26 23.41
CA ALA A 239 8.56 -11.96 24.50
C ALA A 239 9.94 -12.56 24.25
N LYS A 240 10.00 -13.79 23.71
CA LYS A 240 11.27 -14.44 23.33
C LYS A 240 11.95 -13.72 22.15
N LEU A 241 11.19 -13.31 21.13
CA LEU A 241 11.70 -12.52 20.01
C LEU A 241 12.36 -11.22 20.51
N TYR A 242 11.65 -10.42 21.30
CA TYR A 242 12.21 -9.15 21.80
C TYR A 242 13.35 -9.35 22.81
N ALA A 243 13.35 -10.45 23.57
CA ALA A 243 14.45 -10.79 24.45
C ALA A 243 15.76 -11.07 23.68
N SER A 244 15.70 -11.56 22.43
CA SER A 244 16.88 -11.70 21.56
C SER A 244 17.56 -10.35 21.25
N GLU A 245 16.81 -9.25 21.35
CA GLU A 245 17.28 -7.88 21.20
C GLU A 245 17.62 -7.19 22.54
N GLY A 246 17.59 -7.94 23.65
CA GLY A 246 17.79 -7.41 25.00
C GLY A 246 16.59 -6.62 25.55
N ILE A 247 15.40 -6.78 24.97
CA ILE A 247 14.18 -6.08 25.37
C ILE A 247 13.23 -7.02 26.11
N TYR A 248 12.81 -6.62 27.31
CA TYR A 248 11.84 -7.36 28.12
C TYR A 248 10.49 -6.66 28.05
N LEU A 249 9.58 -7.22 27.25
CA LEU A 249 8.23 -6.68 27.07
C LEU A 249 7.38 -6.86 28.34
N GLN A 250 6.69 -5.80 28.74
CA GLN A 250 5.77 -5.79 29.88
C GLN A 250 4.60 -4.85 29.58
N GLY A 251 3.42 -5.15 30.17
CA GLY A 251 2.24 -4.28 30.10
C GLY A 251 1.90 -3.87 28.66
N GLU A 252 1.79 -2.55 28.47
CA GLU A 252 1.41 -1.89 27.23
C GLU A 252 2.40 -2.15 26.08
N GLU A 253 3.70 -2.28 26.34
CA GLU A 253 4.68 -2.62 25.30
C GLU A 253 4.46 -4.04 24.78
N SER A 254 4.11 -4.96 25.68
CA SER A 254 3.83 -6.35 25.30
C SER A 254 2.58 -6.44 24.43
N PHE A 255 1.52 -5.72 24.81
CA PHE A 255 0.30 -5.69 24.02
C PHE A 255 0.49 -4.94 22.71
N PHE A 256 1.20 -3.80 22.70
CA PHE A 256 1.47 -3.04 21.48
C PHE A 256 2.27 -3.88 20.47
N ALA A 257 3.27 -4.64 20.91
CA ALA A 257 4.02 -5.56 20.06
C ALA A 257 3.14 -6.67 19.48
N PHE A 258 2.21 -7.22 20.28
CA PHE A 258 1.21 -8.16 19.81
C PHE A 258 0.27 -7.54 18.78
N PHE A 259 -0.25 -6.35 19.04
CA PHE A 259 -1.15 -5.66 18.13
C PHE A 259 -0.47 -5.33 16.79
N CYS A 260 0.81 -4.92 16.81
CA CYS A 260 1.61 -4.75 15.59
C CYS A 260 1.75 -6.05 14.79
N PHE A 261 1.88 -7.20 15.48
CA PHE A 261 1.92 -8.51 14.84
C PHE A 261 0.55 -8.89 14.26
N LEU A 262 -0.54 -8.71 15.01
CA LEU A 262 -1.92 -8.90 14.53
C LEU A 262 -2.22 -8.03 13.29
N GLU A 263 -1.71 -6.80 13.26
CA GLU A 263 -1.86 -5.91 12.12
C GLU A 263 -1.17 -6.42 10.85
N SER A 264 -0.09 -7.19 11.02
CA SER A 264 0.63 -7.82 9.89
C SER A 264 -0.02 -9.10 9.35
N TRP A 265 -1.12 -9.57 9.94
CA TRP A 265 -1.78 -10.79 9.47
C TRP A 265 -2.41 -10.59 8.09
N ASN A 266 -2.19 -11.57 7.21
CA ASN A 266 -2.80 -11.57 5.88
C ASN A 266 -4.29 -11.87 5.97
N TYR A 267 -5.06 -11.24 5.08
CA TYR A 267 -6.36 -11.75 4.68
C TYR A 267 -6.17 -13.02 3.84
N ASP A 268 -7.23 -13.82 3.68
CA ASP A 268 -7.20 -15.15 3.05
C ASP A 268 -6.25 -16.14 3.72
N ASN A 269 -6.17 -16.05 5.05
CA ASN A 269 -5.22 -16.80 5.86
C ASN A 269 -5.60 -18.28 6.02
N VAL A 270 -4.59 -19.09 6.34
CA VAL A 270 -4.77 -20.47 6.83
C VAL A 270 -4.31 -20.53 8.27
N TYR A 271 -5.27 -20.69 9.18
CA TYR A 271 -5.00 -20.74 10.61
C TYR A 271 -4.64 -22.15 11.08
N GLY A 272 -3.62 -22.25 11.94
CA GLY A 272 -3.30 -23.49 12.65
C GLY A 272 -4.43 -23.94 13.59
N GLU A 273 -4.47 -25.24 13.94
CA GLU A 273 -5.59 -25.86 14.66
C GLU A 273 -5.95 -25.15 15.98
N THR A 274 -4.93 -24.81 16.79
CA THR A 274 -5.15 -24.14 18.08
C THR A 274 -5.69 -22.72 17.88
N LEU A 275 -5.14 -21.97 16.92
CA LEU A 275 -5.63 -20.62 16.58
C LEU A 275 -7.07 -20.68 16.02
N ALA A 276 -7.33 -21.59 15.09
CA ALA A 276 -8.66 -21.78 14.51
C ALA A 276 -9.69 -22.12 15.60
N SER A 277 -9.35 -23.00 16.54
CA SER A 277 -10.20 -23.35 17.69
C SER A 277 -10.49 -22.13 18.58
N ALA A 278 -9.47 -21.29 18.84
CA ALA A 278 -9.63 -20.07 19.61
C ALA A 278 -10.58 -19.08 18.90
N LEU A 279 -10.40 -18.87 17.59
CA LEU A 279 -11.28 -18.03 16.77
C LEU A 279 -12.74 -18.52 16.80
N HIS A 280 -12.95 -19.83 16.66
CA HIS A 280 -14.29 -20.42 16.67
C HIS A 280 -14.98 -20.34 18.03
N THR A 281 -14.23 -20.46 19.12
CA THR A 281 -14.79 -20.52 20.48
C THR A 281 -15.00 -19.13 21.07
N HIS A 282 -13.94 -18.32 21.10
CA HIS A 282 -13.94 -17.02 21.77
C HIS A 282 -14.72 -15.96 20.99
N TYR A 283 -14.66 -15.97 19.66
CA TYR A 283 -15.38 -15.03 18.80
C TYR A 283 -16.64 -15.66 18.18
N SER A 284 -17.18 -16.71 18.81
CA SER A 284 -18.33 -17.47 18.28
C SER A 284 -19.57 -16.61 17.97
N GLN A 285 -19.88 -15.63 18.81
CA GLN A 285 -21.02 -14.73 18.62
C GLN A 285 -20.80 -13.74 17.48
N LEU A 286 -19.60 -13.17 17.39
CA LEU A 286 -19.20 -12.28 16.30
C LEU A 286 -19.21 -13.04 14.97
N ARG A 287 -18.58 -14.21 14.93
CA ARG A 287 -18.56 -15.08 13.75
C ARG A 287 -19.96 -15.44 13.28
N LYS A 288 -20.90 -15.77 14.19
CA LYS A 288 -22.30 -16.02 13.83
C LYS A 288 -22.98 -14.79 13.20
N SER A 289 -22.72 -13.61 13.75
CA SER A 289 -23.29 -12.35 13.22
C SER A 289 -22.77 -12.07 11.82
N LEU A 290 -21.46 -12.22 11.61
CA LEU A 290 -20.82 -12.05 10.30
C LEU A 290 -21.25 -13.13 9.30
N GLN A 291 -21.45 -14.37 9.76
CA GLN A 291 -21.94 -15.44 8.89
C GLN A 291 -23.37 -15.16 8.40
N GLN A 292 -24.23 -14.61 9.26
CA GLN A 292 -25.55 -14.17 8.86
C GLN A 292 -25.47 -13.03 7.83
N PHE A 293 -24.60 -12.04 8.07
CA PHE A 293 -24.34 -10.95 7.14
C PHE A 293 -23.92 -11.47 5.75
N VAL A 294 -22.90 -12.35 5.68
CA VAL A 294 -22.44 -12.93 4.40
C VAL A 294 -23.56 -13.72 3.70
N THR A 295 -24.39 -14.42 4.46
CA THR A 295 -25.55 -15.15 3.91
C THR A 295 -26.59 -14.18 3.33
N ASN A 296 -26.88 -13.09 4.02
CA ASN A 296 -27.79 -12.04 3.52
C ASN A 296 -27.23 -11.41 2.25
N LEU A 297 -25.96 -10.99 2.26
CA LEU A 297 -25.26 -10.40 1.12
C LEU A 297 -25.27 -11.34 -0.10
N SER A 298 -25.01 -12.63 0.11
CA SER A 298 -25.07 -13.64 -0.97
C SER A 298 -26.45 -13.74 -1.63
N THR A 299 -27.52 -13.53 -0.86
CA THR A 299 -28.90 -13.57 -1.33
C THR A 299 -29.26 -12.28 -2.06
N GLU A 300 -28.87 -11.14 -1.52
CA GLU A 300 -29.14 -9.80 -2.08
C GLU A 300 -28.43 -9.59 -3.43
N GLU A 301 -27.18 -10.06 -3.53
CA GLU A 301 -26.38 -9.99 -4.75
C GLU A 301 -26.70 -11.12 -5.76
N ALA A 302 -27.61 -12.05 -5.41
CA ALA A 302 -27.90 -13.26 -6.17
C ALA A 302 -26.64 -14.11 -6.50
N ARG A 303 -25.70 -14.17 -5.54
CA ARG A 303 -24.40 -14.87 -5.64
C ARG A 303 -24.26 -15.88 -4.49
N PRO A 304 -24.85 -17.10 -4.60
CA PRO A 304 -24.82 -18.08 -3.52
C PRO A 304 -23.40 -18.59 -3.18
N ASP A 305 -22.47 -18.55 -4.14
CA ASP A 305 -21.09 -18.99 -3.97
C ASP A 305 -20.28 -18.09 -3.02
N LEU A 306 -20.80 -16.90 -2.68
CA LEU A 306 -20.14 -15.97 -1.74
C LEU A 306 -19.94 -16.60 -0.36
N ILE A 307 -20.84 -17.49 0.06
CA ILE A 307 -20.76 -18.21 1.34
C ILE A 307 -19.55 -19.16 1.38
N GLN A 308 -19.07 -19.61 0.21
CA GLN A 308 -17.92 -20.52 0.10
C GLN A 308 -16.57 -19.79 0.03
N THR A 309 -16.59 -18.46 -0.09
CA THR A 309 -15.38 -17.64 -0.09
C THR A 309 -14.86 -17.40 1.33
N ASN A 310 -13.63 -16.89 1.44
CA ASN A 310 -13.01 -16.49 2.70
C ASN A 310 -13.57 -15.18 3.29
N LEU A 311 -14.63 -14.60 2.71
CA LEU A 311 -15.16 -13.30 3.15
C LEU A 311 -15.51 -13.28 4.64
N LEU A 312 -16.09 -14.37 5.16
CA LEU A 312 -16.42 -14.50 6.59
C LEU A 312 -15.17 -14.36 7.47
N ASP A 313 -14.11 -15.10 7.15
CA ASP A 313 -12.89 -15.12 7.95
C ASP A 313 -12.11 -13.82 7.82
N ASN A 314 -12.14 -13.18 6.64
CA ASN A 314 -11.53 -11.87 6.40
C ASN A 314 -12.24 -10.75 7.16
N LEU A 315 -13.58 -10.74 7.16
CA LEU A 315 -14.36 -9.82 7.98
C LEU A 315 -14.14 -10.09 9.47
N LEU A 316 -14.05 -11.35 9.88
CA LEU A 316 -13.78 -11.70 11.27
C LEU A 316 -12.43 -11.12 11.71
N LEU A 317 -11.36 -11.29 10.92
CA LEU A 317 -10.05 -10.69 11.21
C LEU A 317 -10.11 -9.16 11.28
N LEU A 318 -10.81 -8.51 10.35
CA LEU A 318 -11.03 -7.06 10.39
C LEU A 318 -11.70 -6.63 11.70
N PHE A 319 -12.78 -7.29 12.10
CA PHE A 319 -13.49 -6.95 13.35
C PHE A 319 -12.63 -7.23 14.58
N ILE A 320 -11.88 -8.33 14.61
CA ILE A 320 -11.00 -8.69 15.74
C ILE A 320 -10.04 -7.55 16.03
N LYS A 321 -9.40 -6.96 15.01
CA LYS A 321 -8.49 -5.81 15.19
C LYS A 321 -9.17 -4.67 15.98
N TYR A 322 -10.40 -4.32 15.60
CA TYR A 322 -11.18 -3.28 16.28
C TYR A 322 -11.70 -3.67 17.66
N THR A 323 -12.02 -4.95 17.89
CA THR A 323 -12.47 -5.40 19.21
C THR A 323 -11.32 -5.55 20.20
N GLU A 324 -10.13 -5.96 19.73
CA GLU A 324 -8.93 -6.09 20.58
C GLU A 324 -8.43 -4.73 21.06
N SER A 325 -8.39 -3.75 20.16
CA SER A 325 -8.05 -2.39 20.55
C SER A 325 -8.67 -1.38 19.58
N PRO A 326 -9.79 -0.73 19.98
CA PRO A 326 -10.41 0.31 19.17
C PRO A 326 -9.45 1.50 19.00
N THR A 327 -8.81 1.90 20.11
CA THR A 327 -7.86 3.01 20.14
C THR A 327 -6.66 2.78 19.23
N LEU A 328 -6.02 1.60 19.24
CA LEU A 328 -4.91 1.32 18.35
C LEU A 328 -5.40 1.16 16.90
N SER A 329 -6.54 0.51 16.69
CA SER A 329 -7.15 0.38 15.37
C SER A 329 -7.41 1.73 14.71
N GLU A 330 -7.84 2.74 15.45
CA GLU A 330 -8.02 4.13 14.97
C GLU A 330 -6.69 4.82 14.69
N GLN A 331 -5.71 4.69 15.58
CA GLN A 331 -4.40 5.28 15.38
C GLN A 331 -3.69 4.72 14.13
N PHE A 332 -3.85 3.44 13.85
CA PHE A 332 -3.21 2.79 12.70
C PHE A 332 -3.80 3.23 11.35
N GLN A 333 -4.95 3.92 11.33
CA GLN A 333 -5.62 4.42 10.11
C GLN A 333 -5.04 5.74 9.61
N LEU A 334 -4.27 6.48 10.42
CA LEU A 334 -3.87 7.88 10.19
C LEU A 334 -3.12 8.17 8.87
N GLU A 335 -2.73 7.16 8.08
CA GLU A 335 -2.16 7.38 6.73
C GLU A 335 -2.89 6.68 5.57
N TYR A 336 -3.65 5.63 5.83
CA TYR A 336 -4.21 4.82 4.73
C TYR A 336 -5.35 5.50 3.97
N GLN A 337 -5.71 6.73 4.34
CA GLN A 337 -6.60 7.60 3.58
C GLN A 337 -6.15 7.82 2.12
N GLU A 338 -4.84 7.73 1.82
CA GLU A 338 -4.34 7.82 0.43
C GLU A 338 -4.66 6.58 -0.43
N LEU A 339 -4.88 5.39 0.17
CA LEU A 339 -5.26 4.16 -0.53
C LEU A 339 -6.78 4.04 -0.74
N MET A 340 -7.55 4.99 -0.20
CA MET A 340 -8.98 5.09 -0.43
C MET A 340 -9.18 5.61 -1.85
N THR A 341 -9.33 4.69 -2.80
CA THR A 341 -9.73 4.99 -4.17
C THR A 341 -10.92 5.94 -4.21
N GLU A 342 -11.00 6.77 -5.25
CA GLU A 342 -11.90 7.91 -5.55
C GLU A 342 -13.42 7.78 -5.23
N GLN A 343 -13.90 6.68 -4.66
CA GLN A 343 -15.24 6.58 -4.10
C GLN A 343 -15.37 7.55 -2.92
N ALA A 344 -16.26 8.53 -3.05
CA ALA A 344 -16.52 9.49 -2.00
C ALA A 344 -16.92 8.75 -0.71
N ALA A 345 -16.26 9.07 0.41
CA ALA A 345 -16.53 8.46 1.71
C ALA A 345 -18.03 8.48 2.10
N GLU A 346 -18.77 9.46 1.60
CA GLU A 346 -20.22 9.61 1.78
C GLU A 346 -21.02 8.48 1.08
N ASP A 347 -20.59 8.02 -0.10
CA ASP A 347 -21.27 6.94 -0.84
C ASP A 347 -21.05 5.57 -0.18
N LEU A 348 -19.90 5.37 0.47
CA LEU A 348 -19.60 4.14 1.21
C LEU A 348 -20.50 3.97 2.43
N ALA A 349 -20.64 5.01 3.26
CA ALA A 349 -21.44 4.96 4.49
C ALA A 349 -22.96 4.79 4.25
N LEU A 350 -23.43 5.18 3.06
CA LEU A 350 -24.84 5.07 2.66
C LEU A 350 -25.21 3.68 2.11
N SER A 351 -24.23 2.83 1.81
CA SER A 351 -24.52 1.48 1.36
C SER A 351 -25.14 0.65 2.50
N LYS A 352 -26.20 -0.09 2.18
CA LYS A 352 -26.92 -0.95 3.14
C LYS A 352 -25.99 -1.97 3.80
N SER A 353 -25.06 -2.53 3.03
CA SER A 353 -24.01 -3.46 3.50
C SER A 353 -23.18 -2.84 4.62
N ASN A 354 -22.65 -1.63 4.39
CA ASN A 354 -21.81 -0.94 5.37
C ASN A 354 -22.58 -0.54 6.63
N GLN A 355 -23.86 -0.21 6.53
CA GLN A 355 -24.71 0.07 7.70
C GLN A 355 -24.87 -1.18 8.58
N GLU A 356 -25.15 -2.35 7.99
CA GLU A 356 -25.28 -3.60 8.73
C GLU A 356 -23.96 -3.98 9.43
N LEU A 357 -22.81 -3.78 8.76
CA LEU A 357 -21.50 -4.01 9.37
C LEU A 357 -21.22 -3.08 10.56
N LEU A 358 -21.57 -1.79 10.45
CA LEU A 358 -21.44 -0.86 11.58
C LEU A 358 -22.37 -1.22 12.73
N GLU A 359 -23.59 -1.66 12.45
CA GLU A 359 -24.50 -2.15 13.48
C GLU A 359 -23.95 -3.38 14.20
N ILE A 360 -23.32 -4.31 13.48
CA ILE A 360 -22.64 -5.45 14.10
C ILE A 360 -21.48 -4.96 14.97
N LEU A 361 -20.64 -4.06 14.45
CA LEU A 361 -19.45 -3.56 15.15
C LEU A 361 -19.82 -2.83 16.44
N SER A 362 -20.86 -2.00 16.39
CA SER A 362 -21.36 -1.20 17.51
C SER A 362 -21.76 -2.03 18.75
N ARG A 363 -22.04 -3.32 18.58
CA ARG A 363 -22.36 -4.25 19.68
C ARG A 363 -21.12 -4.66 20.48
N TYR A 364 -19.93 -4.52 19.90
CA TYR A 364 -18.66 -4.92 20.50
C TYR A 364 -17.77 -3.73 20.83
N THR A 365 -17.79 -2.68 20.01
CA THR A 365 -16.95 -1.50 20.20
C THR A 365 -17.55 -0.25 19.56
N THR A 366 -17.12 0.92 20.04
CA THR A 366 -17.43 2.22 19.45
C THR A 366 -16.19 2.77 18.76
N ILE A 367 -16.37 3.26 17.52
CA ILE A 367 -15.32 3.93 16.75
C ILE A 367 -15.74 5.36 16.43
N GLU A 368 -14.80 6.29 16.49
CA GLU A 368 -15.00 7.71 16.19
C GLU A 368 -15.13 7.95 14.68
N GLU A 369 -14.27 7.31 13.87
CA GLU A 369 -14.19 7.51 12.42
C GLU A 369 -14.31 6.18 11.65
N PRO A 370 -15.51 5.81 11.14
CA PRO A 370 -15.76 4.52 10.51
C PRO A 370 -15.22 4.39 9.08
N THR A 371 -14.80 5.48 8.45
CA THR A 371 -14.51 5.56 7.02
C THR A 371 -13.49 4.51 6.56
N TYR A 372 -12.40 4.33 7.31
CA TYR A 372 -11.37 3.35 7.00
C TYR A 372 -11.85 1.91 7.14
N PHE A 373 -12.52 1.61 8.25
CA PHE A 373 -13.13 0.30 8.50
C PHE A 373 -14.07 -0.09 7.34
N LEU A 374 -14.96 0.83 6.95
CA LEU A 374 -15.91 0.60 5.86
C LEU A 374 -15.22 0.38 4.51
N SER A 375 -14.16 1.11 4.24
CA SER A 375 -13.44 1.00 2.97
C SER A 375 -12.68 -0.32 2.86
N LEU A 376 -12.07 -0.77 3.96
CA LEU A 376 -11.48 -2.11 4.01
C LEU A 376 -12.54 -3.20 3.85
N ALA A 377 -13.67 -3.09 4.57
CA ALA A 377 -14.77 -4.05 4.43
C ALA A 377 -15.29 -4.12 2.98
N SER A 378 -15.51 -2.96 2.35
CA SER A 378 -15.91 -2.87 0.95
C SER A 378 -14.87 -3.46 -0.01
N LEU A 379 -13.57 -3.32 0.29
CA LEU A 379 -12.50 -3.94 -0.50
C LEU A 379 -12.54 -5.48 -0.38
N LEU A 380 -12.74 -6.00 0.84
CA LEU A 380 -12.86 -7.45 1.09
C LEU A 380 -14.10 -8.04 0.40
N GLU A 381 -15.24 -7.34 0.44
CA GLU A 381 -16.45 -7.72 -0.30
C GLU A 381 -16.19 -7.78 -1.81
N LYS A 382 -15.59 -6.73 -2.38
CA LYS A 382 -15.23 -6.68 -3.80
C LYS A 382 -14.26 -7.81 -4.17
N GLN A 383 -13.27 -8.09 -3.34
CA GLN A 383 -12.32 -9.18 -3.55
C GLN A 383 -13.03 -10.54 -3.59
N ALA A 384 -13.93 -10.80 -2.64
CA ALA A 384 -14.70 -12.04 -2.58
C ALA A 384 -15.67 -12.19 -3.77
N ILE A 385 -16.32 -11.10 -4.18
CA ILE A 385 -17.16 -11.10 -5.39
C ILE A 385 -16.31 -11.38 -6.63
N TYR A 386 -15.12 -10.79 -6.72
CA TYR A 386 -14.20 -10.97 -7.84
C TYR A 386 -13.64 -12.39 -7.94
N SER A 387 -13.42 -13.07 -6.81
CA SER A 387 -12.92 -14.46 -6.80
C SER A 387 -13.94 -15.46 -7.34
N ILE A 388 -15.24 -15.16 -7.21
CA ILE A 388 -16.34 -15.94 -7.78
C ILE A 388 -16.50 -15.64 -9.27
N GLN A 389 -16.53 -14.34 -9.60
CA GLN A 389 -16.71 -13.87 -10.97
C GLN A 389 -15.85 -12.65 -11.22
N ALA A 390 -14.74 -12.85 -11.94
CA ALA A 390 -13.93 -11.75 -12.41
C ALA A 390 -14.80 -10.82 -13.26
N GLN A 391 -14.84 -9.53 -12.90
CA GLN A 391 -15.40 -8.51 -13.78
C GLN A 391 -14.54 -8.49 -15.04
N THR A 392 -15.11 -8.96 -16.14
CA THR A 392 -14.45 -9.03 -17.44
C THR A 392 -15.18 -8.11 -18.41
N MET A 393 -14.42 -7.25 -19.07
CA MET A 393 -14.90 -6.53 -20.23
C MET A 393 -15.04 -7.51 -21.39
N THR A 394 -16.12 -7.42 -22.16
CA THR A 394 -16.20 -8.18 -23.41
C THR A 394 -15.63 -7.32 -24.53
N ALA A 395 -14.59 -7.83 -25.17
CA ALA A 395 -14.05 -7.24 -26.39
C ALA A 395 -14.53 -8.06 -27.58
N TYR A 396 -15.40 -7.48 -28.40
CA TYR A 396 -15.92 -8.13 -29.59
C TYR A 396 -14.91 -8.00 -30.73
N PHE A 397 -14.35 -9.13 -31.17
CA PHE A 397 -13.33 -9.18 -32.21
C PHE A 397 -13.96 -9.45 -33.57
N LEU A 398 -14.00 -8.41 -34.40
CA LEU A 398 -14.57 -8.43 -35.73
C LEU A 398 -13.48 -8.17 -36.76
N PHE A 399 -13.04 -9.22 -37.46
CA PHE A 399 -11.85 -9.12 -38.30
C PHE A 399 -12.11 -9.64 -39.71
N GLN A 400 -11.82 -8.79 -40.71
CA GLN A 400 -11.84 -9.11 -42.12
C GLN A 400 -10.47 -9.60 -42.57
N GLY A 401 -10.34 -10.87 -42.87
CA GLY A 401 -9.08 -11.43 -43.36
C GLY A 401 -9.18 -12.94 -43.59
N GLU A 402 -8.01 -13.57 -43.73
CA GLU A 402 -7.93 -15.02 -43.85
C GLU A 402 -8.38 -15.68 -42.53
N PRO A 403 -9.26 -16.70 -42.55
CA PRO A 403 -9.82 -17.30 -41.33
C PRO A 403 -8.81 -17.89 -40.36
N ALA A 404 -7.75 -18.55 -40.83
CA ALA A 404 -6.71 -19.08 -39.94
C ALA A 404 -5.92 -17.95 -39.28
N TRP A 405 -5.64 -16.86 -39.99
CA TRP A 405 -5.06 -15.65 -39.44
C TRP A 405 -5.98 -14.97 -38.42
N LYS A 406 -7.28 -14.88 -38.68
CA LYS A 406 -8.28 -14.37 -37.71
C LYS A 406 -8.24 -15.19 -36.42
N ALA A 407 -8.27 -16.52 -36.52
CA ALA A 407 -8.24 -17.42 -35.37
C ALA A 407 -6.91 -17.32 -34.59
N PHE A 408 -5.78 -17.27 -35.30
CA PHE A 408 -4.46 -17.07 -34.70
C PHE A 408 -4.39 -15.73 -33.96
N LEU A 409 -4.77 -14.64 -34.62
CA LEU A 409 -4.69 -13.31 -34.04
C LEU A 409 -5.63 -13.14 -32.84
N GLN A 410 -6.81 -13.76 -32.87
CA GLN A 410 -7.70 -13.82 -31.71
C GLN A 410 -7.01 -14.49 -30.52
N GLN A 411 -6.33 -15.62 -30.72
CA GLN A 411 -5.64 -16.32 -29.63
C GLN A 411 -4.50 -15.47 -29.06
N GLU A 412 -3.68 -14.86 -29.93
CA GLU A 412 -2.58 -13.98 -29.51
C GLU A 412 -3.10 -12.74 -28.76
N LEU A 413 -4.18 -12.11 -29.23
CA LEU A 413 -4.80 -10.97 -28.55
C LEU A 413 -5.41 -11.37 -27.21
N ALA A 414 -6.09 -12.52 -27.13
CA ALA A 414 -6.62 -13.03 -25.88
C ALA A 414 -5.51 -13.30 -24.85
N ALA A 415 -4.39 -13.88 -25.28
CA ALA A 415 -3.21 -14.07 -24.43
C ALA A 415 -2.58 -12.74 -24.01
N TYR A 416 -2.53 -11.75 -24.91
CA TYR A 416 -1.94 -10.44 -24.65
C TYR A 416 -2.78 -9.57 -23.70
N LEU A 417 -4.11 -9.58 -23.84
CA LEU A 417 -5.03 -8.81 -22.99
C LEU A 417 -5.31 -9.50 -21.64
N GLY A 418 -5.06 -10.80 -21.55
CA GLY A 418 -5.17 -11.58 -20.33
C GLY A 418 -6.61 -11.93 -19.94
N THR A 419 -6.77 -12.46 -18.73
CA THR A 419 -8.03 -13.05 -18.24
C THR A 419 -9.12 -12.02 -17.92
N ARG A 420 -8.79 -10.72 -17.94
CA ARG A 420 -9.72 -9.63 -17.63
C ARG A 420 -10.53 -9.14 -18.83
N VAL A 421 -10.12 -9.54 -20.04
CA VAL A 421 -10.85 -9.23 -21.27
C VAL A 421 -11.34 -10.53 -21.88
N LYS A 422 -12.65 -10.70 -21.95
CA LYS A 422 -13.25 -11.79 -22.69
C LYS A 422 -13.27 -11.42 -24.16
N LEU A 423 -12.27 -11.88 -24.91
CA LEU A 423 -12.21 -11.66 -26.35
C LEU A 423 -13.15 -12.63 -27.08
N GLN A 424 -14.26 -12.11 -27.59
CA GLN A 424 -15.27 -12.89 -28.29
C GLN A 424 -15.23 -12.57 -29.79
N ALA A 425 -14.81 -13.53 -30.61
CA ALA A 425 -14.90 -13.39 -32.06
C ALA A 425 -16.37 -13.41 -32.50
N ILE A 426 -16.72 -12.46 -33.36
CA ILE A 426 -18.04 -12.33 -33.97
C ILE A 426 -17.91 -12.12 -35.48
N GLU A 427 -19.02 -12.31 -36.18
CA GLU A 427 -19.23 -11.93 -37.57
C GLU A 427 -20.10 -10.68 -37.68
N TYR A 428 -20.01 -10.00 -38.82
CA TYR A 428 -20.67 -8.70 -39.01
C TYR A 428 -22.20 -8.78 -38.82
N VAL A 429 -22.81 -9.91 -39.18
CA VAL A 429 -24.26 -10.11 -39.05
C VAL A 429 -24.71 -10.17 -37.59
N GLU A 430 -23.82 -10.60 -36.69
CA GLU A 430 -24.10 -10.78 -35.26
C GLU A 430 -24.11 -9.45 -34.50
N LEU A 431 -23.50 -8.39 -35.04
CA LEU A 431 -23.45 -7.05 -34.41
C LEU A 431 -24.84 -6.54 -33.98
N SER A 432 -25.85 -6.75 -34.82
CA SER A 432 -27.22 -6.31 -34.59
C SER A 432 -27.96 -7.06 -33.47
N GLN A 433 -27.40 -8.19 -33.02
CA GLN A 433 -28.02 -9.11 -32.06
C GLN A 433 -27.34 -9.08 -30.69
N LEU A 434 -26.27 -8.30 -30.53
CA LEU A 434 -25.53 -8.23 -29.29
C LEU A 434 -26.30 -7.43 -28.23
N THR A 435 -26.41 -8.00 -27.03
CA THR A 435 -26.72 -7.23 -25.81
C THR A 435 -25.45 -6.58 -25.32
N LEU A 436 -25.39 -5.26 -25.44
CA LEU A 436 -24.18 -4.48 -25.19
C LEU A 436 -24.21 -3.87 -23.79
N ASN A 437 -23.10 -3.98 -23.06
CA ASN A 437 -22.87 -3.23 -21.83
C ASN A 437 -22.05 -1.97 -22.14
N GLU A 438 -22.20 -0.92 -21.32
CA GLU A 438 -21.47 0.35 -21.49
C GLU A 438 -19.93 0.20 -21.44
N ALA A 439 -19.44 -0.89 -20.83
CA ALA A 439 -18.02 -1.19 -20.71
C ALA A 439 -17.46 -2.04 -21.86
N ASP A 440 -18.29 -2.54 -22.78
CA ASP A 440 -17.84 -3.40 -23.88
C ASP A 440 -17.17 -2.58 -25.00
N ILE A 441 -16.24 -3.20 -25.73
CA ILE A 441 -15.54 -2.56 -26.85
C ILE A 441 -15.59 -3.44 -28.10
N ILE A 442 -15.47 -2.81 -29.27
CA ILE A 442 -15.33 -3.53 -30.55
C ILE A 442 -13.91 -3.35 -31.05
N ILE A 443 -13.28 -4.44 -31.46
CA ILE A 443 -11.98 -4.45 -32.11
C ILE A 443 -12.18 -4.84 -33.57
N SER A 444 -11.84 -3.95 -34.49
CA SER A 444 -12.04 -4.17 -35.92
C SER A 444 -10.84 -3.78 -36.77
N ASN A 445 -10.65 -4.40 -37.94
CA ASN A 445 -9.65 -3.98 -38.92
C ASN A 445 -10.25 -3.30 -40.17
N PHE A 446 -11.55 -3.05 -40.16
CA PHE A 446 -12.26 -2.31 -41.20
C PHE A 446 -13.27 -1.36 -40.57
N PRO A 447 -13.58 -0.22 -41.22
CA PRO A 447 -14.48 0.79 -40.67
C PRO A 447 -15.88 0.22 -40.43
N LEU A 448 -16.46 0.57 -39.28
CA LEU A 448 -17.83 0.24 -38.91
C LEU A 448 -18.63 1.55 -38.79
N ASP A 449 -19.76 1.61 -39.48
CA ASP A 449 -20.63 2.78 -39.48
C ASP A 449 -21.65 2.69 -38.32
N HIS A 450 -21.89 3.83 -37.66
CA HIS A 450 -23.01 4.04 -36.74
C HIS A 450 -23.14 3.02 -35.60
N LEU A 451 -22.15 3.01 -34.69
CA LEU A 451 -22.21 2.24 -33.45
C LEU A 451 -22.15 3.17 -32.22
N ASP A 452 -22.96 2.86 -31.22
CA ASP A 452 -22.97 3.56 -29.92
C ASP A 452 -21.82 3.12 -29.00
N LEU A 453 -20.94 2.22 -29.48
CA LEU A 453 -19.80 1.69 -28.72
C LEU A 453 -18.45 2.22 -29.22
N PRO A 454 -17.44 2.30 -28.34
CA PRO A 454 -16.07 2.57 -28.74
C PRO A 454 -15.52 1.44 -29.63
N VAL A 455 -15.07 1.83 -30.84
CA VAL A 455 -14.41 0.92 -31.78
C VAL A 455 -12.91 1.21 -31.80
N PHE A 456 -12.11 0.18 -31.52
CA PHE A 456 -10.67 0.22 -31.67
C PHE A 456 -10.25 -0.43 -32.99
N TYR A 457 -9.57 0.34 -33.83
CA TYR A 457 -9.12 -0.14 -35.13
C TYR A 457 -7.71 -0.75 -35.06
N LEU A 458 -7.58 -2.00 -35.54
CA LEU A 458 -6.34 -2.74 -35.68
C LEU A 458 -5.96 -2.91 -37.15
N SER A 459 -4.66 -2.83 -37.43
CA SER A 459 -4.12 -3.25 -38.73
C SER A 459 -4.25 -4.77 -38.96
N LEU A 460 -4.19 -5.21 -40.21
CA LEU A 460 -4.14 -6.64 -40.60
C LEU A 460 -3.04 -7.40 -39.86
N ILE A 461 -1.88 -6.76 -39.68
CA ILE A 461 -0.79 -7.23 -38.82
C ILE A 461 -0.60 -6.15 -37.75
N PRO A 462 -1.08 -6.37 -36.51
CA PRO A 462 -1.00 -5.36 -35.46
C PRO A 462 0.43 -4.97 -35.11
N THR A 463 0.65 -3.67 -35.00
CA THR A 463 1.91 -3.08 -34.55
C THR A 463 1.98 -3.06 -33.02
N LYS A 464 3.20 -3.01 -32.47
CA LYS A 464 3.42 -2.89 -31.02
C LYS A 464 2.71 -1.68 -30.39
N ASN A 465 2.57 -0.59 -31.15
CA ASN A 465 1.89 0.62 -30.67
C ASN A 465 0.37 0.43 -30.60
N GLU A 466 -0.22 -0.23 -31.59
CA GLU A 466 -1.66 -0.56 -31.58
C GLU A 466 -1.99 -1.52 -30.42
N LEU A 467 -1.20 -2.57 -30.23
CA LEU A 467 -1.35 -3.50 -29.10
C LEU A 467 -1.28 -2.77 -27.75
N ARG A 468 -0.31 -1.87 -27.59
CA ARG A 468 -0.16 -1.10 -26.35
C ARG A 468 -1.37 -0.18 -26.09
N ARG A 469 -1.87 0.52 -27.11
CA ARG A 469 -3.04 1.39 -26.98
C ARG A 469 -4.31 0.61 -26.66
N LEU A 470 -4.46 -0.56 -27.28
CA LEU A 470 -5.56 -1.47 -26.97
C LEU A 470 -5.49 -1.92 -25.51
N ALA A 471 -4.31 -2.33 -25.04
CA ALA A 471 -4.11 -2.68 -23.64
C ALA A 471 -4.44 -1.50 -22.71
N GLU A 472 -3.93 -0.29 -22.98
CA GLU A 472 -4.22 0.91 -22.20
C GLU A 472 -5.73 1.20 -22.12
N LEU A 473 -6.47 1.08 -23.23
CA LEU A 473 -7.93 1.24 -23.25
C LEU A 473 -8.66 0.16 -22.44
N THR A 474 -8.20 -1.08 -22.52
CA THR A 474 -8.84 -2.20 -21.81
C THR A 474 -8.48 -2.28 -20.32
N LEU A 475 -7.40 -1.63 -19.88
CA LEU A 475 -6.88 -1.68 -18.51
C LEU A 475 -7.21 -0.42 -17.69
N HIS A 476 -7.53 0.72 -18.34
CA HIS A 476 -7.74 2.00 -17.66
C HIS A 476 -9.00 2.07 -16.78
N SER A 477 -9.97 1.19 -16.97
CA SER A 477 -11.24 1.20 -16.23
C SER A 477 -11.14 0.68 -14.78
N TYR A 478 -9.94 0.38 -14.30
CA TYR A 478 -9.75 -0.37 -13.04
C TYR A 478 -8.76 0.26 -12.04
N PHE A 479 -8.09 1.37 -12.38
CA PHE A 479 -7.12 2.05 -11.52
C PHE A 479 -7.35 3.55 -11.47
#